data_AF-A0A943FN52-F1
#
_entry.id   AF-A0A943FN52-F1
#
_cell.length_a   1.000
_cell.length_b   1.000
_cell.length_c   1.000
_cell.angle_alpha   90.00
_cell.angle_beta   90.00
_cell.angle_gamma   90.00
#
_symmetry.space_group_name_H-M   'P 1'
#
loop_
_entity.id
_entity.type
_entity.pdbx_description
1 polymer ?
#
loop_
_entity_poly.entity_id
_entity_poly.type
_entity_poly.pdbx_seq_one_letter_code
_entity_poly.pdbx_strand_id
1 'polypeptide(L)'
;MVNRNGLMKRRWEQASYTVEAAFVVPLGFLVLMSLSCLFTGAVKQNNVQMALLKTVQAYGMTQSRTSALQGIADQKVLIRWEEQGGEGFVCTDYYQRIPFLGSRLFGLHRYQQMAAVDYSGLSMVSDEEGDYFVYIAENGRVYHMDRECTYLRPRIRQDTVFVLKRKRNQSGGIYYPCESCCRSETQPAGMHVYYASYGERYHIREECPKLKRTVRSVRRSKAGSLPPCSKCGNRKETTE
;
A
#
# COMPACT_ATOMS: atom_id res chain seq x y z
N MET A 1 45.98 -47.72 -49.23
CA MET A 1 47.05 -46.72 -49.01
C MET A 1 46.85 -46.09 -47.63
N VAL A 2 47.77 -46.35 -46.70
CA VAL A 2 47.76 -45.84 -45.32
C VAL A 2 48.55 -44.52 -45.30
N ASN A 3 47.97 -43.45 -44.74
CA ASN A 3 48.66 -42.18 -44.55
C ASN A 3 49.50 -42.23 -43.25
N ARG A 4 50.66 -41.57 -43.28
CA ARG A 4 51.83 -41.82 -42.40
C ARG A 4 51.76 -41.24 -40.97
N ASN A 5 50.63 -40.69 -40.54
CA ASN A 5 50.46 -40.16 -39.19
C ASN A 5 49.37 -40.97 -38.47
N GLY A 6 49.79 -41.84 -37.55
CA GLY A 6 48.99 -42.82 -36.82
C GLY A 6 47.94 -42.24 -35.85
N LEU A 7 47.04 -41.39 -36.35
CA LEU A 7 45.80 -41.04 -35.69
C LEU A 7 44.68 -41.84 -36.36
N MET A 8 44.19 -42.88 -35.69
CA MET A 8 42.95 -43.55 -36.08
C MET A 8 41.85 -42.50 -36.14
N LYS A 9 41.46 -42.10 -37.36
CA LYS A 9 40.26 -41.29 -37.58
C LYS A 9 39.08 -42.18 -37.18
N ARG A 10 38.56 -42.03 -35.96
CA ARG A 10 37.34 -42.73 -35.51
C ARG A 10 36.26 -42.43 -36.55
N ARG A 11 35.86 -43.42 -37.33
CA ARG A 11 34.70 -43.35 -38.21
C ARG A 11 33.49 -43.44 -37.28
N TRP A 12 32.86 -42.30 -37.02
CA TRP A 12 31.55 -42.29 -36.39
C TRP A 12 30.59 -42.88 -37.42
N GLU A 13 30.09 -44.09 -37.18
CA GLU A 13 29.02 -44.64 -38.00
C GLU A 13 27.80 -43.74 -37.83
N GLN A 14 27.20 -43.32 -38.96
CA GLN A 14 26.00 -42.51 -38.93
C GLN A 14 24.88 -43.35 -38.32
N ALA A 15 24.38 -42.93 -37.16
CA ALA A 15 23.24 -43.55 -36.52
C ALA A 15 22.01 -43.47 -37.44
N SER A 16 21.13 -44.47 -37.37
CA SER A 16 19.91 -44.47 -38.16
C SER A 16 18.94 -43.42 -37.62
N TYR A 17 18.61 -42.41 -38.43
CA TYR A 17 17.61 -41.38 -38.11
C TYR A 17 16.28 -41.95 -37.59
N THR A 18 15.90 -43.16 -38.01
CA THR A 18 14.67 -43.81 -37.56
C THR A 18 14.73 -44.31 -36.12
N VAL A 19 15.89 -44.80 -35.68
CA VAL A 19 16.09 -45.28 -34.30
C VAL A 19 16.14 -44.10 -33.34
N GLU A 20 16.85 -43.04 -33.72
CA GLU A 20 16.92 -41.81 -32.91
C GLU A 20 15.53 -41.17 -32.76
N ALA A 21 14.77 -41.04 -33.85
CA ALA A 21 13.42 -40.48 -33.82
C ALA A 21 12.46 -41.31 -32.95
N ALA A 22 12.60 -42.64 -32.93
CA ALA A 22 11.76 -43.53 -32.13
C ALA A 22 11.90 -43.31 -30.61
N PHE A 23 13.03 -42.77 -30.13
CA PHE A 23 13.23 -42.41 -28.73
C PHE A 23 13.02 -40.92 -28.47
N VAL A 24 13.52 -40.06 -29.35
CA VAL A 24 13.47 -38.60 -29.18
C VAL A 24 12.04 -38.08 -29.22
N VAL A 25 11.18 -38.62 -30.09
CA VAL A 25 9.80 -38.14 -30.22
C VAL A 25 8.99 -38.45 -28.96
N PRO A 26 8.93 -39.70 -28.44
CA PRO A 26 8.24 -39.98 -27.18
C PRO A 26 8.81 -39.21 -25.98
N LEU A 27 10.13 -39.09 -25.88
CA LEU A 27 10.77 -38.31 -24.81
C LEU A 27 10.38 -36.83 -24.89
N GLY A 28 10.34 -36.26 -26.09
CA GLY A 28 9.88 -34.90 -26.32
C GLY A 28 8.42 -34.71 -25.87
N PHE A 29 7.53 -35.64 -26.22
CA PHE A 29 6.15 -35.60 -25.75
C PHE A 29 6.06 -35.71 -24.22
N LEU A 30 6.82 -36.61 -23.58
CA LEU A 30 6.84 -36.74 -22.12
C LEU A 30 7.31 -35.44 -21.43
N VAL A 31 8.34 -34.78 -21.99
CA VAL A 31 8.82 -33.49 -21.48
C VAL A 31 7.74 -32.42 -21.62
N LEU A 32 7.07 -32.33 -22.77
CA LEU A 32 5.98 -31.35 -22.98
C LEU A 32 4.79 -31.60 -22.05
N MET A 33 4.41 -32.87 -21.82
CA MET A 33 3.37 -33.22 -20.87
C MET A 33 3.78 -32.88 -19.43
N SER A 34 5.03 -33.15 -19.05
CA SER A 34 5.57 -32.78 -17.74
C SER A 34 5.52 -31.27 -17.53
N LEU A 35 6.01 -30.48 -18.49
CA LEU A 35 5.98 -29.02 -18.43
C LEU A 35 4.56 -28.47 -18.32
N SER A 36 3.62 -29.05 -19.08
CA SER A 36 2.22 -28.63 -19.03
C SER A 36 1.54 -29.01 -17.69
N CYS A 37 1.91 -30.15 -17.09
CA CYS A 37 1.49 -30.50 -15.73
C CYS A 37 2.03 -29.52 -14.67
N LEU A 38 3.32 -29.16 -14.78
CA LEU A 38 3.94 -28.20 -13.88
C LEU A 38 3.30 -26.81 -14.01
N PHE A 39 3.07 -26.35 -15.23
CA PHE A 39 2.46 -25.05 -15.50
C PHE A 39 1.03 -24.96 -14.94
N THR A 40 0.18 -25.95 -15.26
CA THR A 40 -1.19 -26.00 -14.72
C THR A 40 -1.22 -26.13 -13.20
N GLY A 41 -0.24 -26.83 -12.60
CA GLY A 41 -0.05 -26.87 -11.15
C GLY A 41 0.33 -25.53 -10.54
N ALA A 42 1.30 -24.84 -11.14
CA ALA A 42 1.73 -23.52 -10.68
C ALA A 42 0.57 -22.49 -10.73
N VAL A 43 -0.21 -22.48 -11.83
CA VAL A 43 -1.38 -21.62 -11.96
C VAL A 43 -2.42 -21.94 -10.88
N LYS A 44 -2.74 -23.21 -10.65
CA LYS A 44 -3.70 -23.61 -9.61
C LYS A 44 -3.19 -23.25 -8.21
N GLN A 45 -1.92 -23.51 -7.91
CA GLN A 45 -1.29 -23.15 -6.64
C GLN A 45 -1.33 -21.63 -6.39
N ASN A 46 -0.98 -20.81 -7.38
CA ASN A 46 -1.05 -19.36 -7.25
C ASN A 46 -2.50 -18.88 -7.04
N ASN A 47 -3.46 -19.48 -7.74
CA ASN A 47 -4.86 -19.14 -7.60
C ASN A 47 -5.41 -19.48 -6.21
N VAL A 48 -5.02 -20.62 -5.62
CA VAL A 48 -5.40 -21.01 -4.25
C VAL A 48 -4.73 -20.09 -3.23
N GLN A 49 -3.44 -19.78 -3.40
CA GLN A 49 -2.72 -18.84 -2.54
C GLN A 49 -3.36 -17.45 -2.53
N MET A 50 -3.77 -16.93 -3.69
CA MET A 50 -4.49 -15.66 -3.78
C MET A 50 -5.88 -15.71 -3.14
N ALA A 51 -6.55 -16.87 -3.17
CA ALA A 51 -7.83 -17.05 -2.48
C ALA A 51 -7.63 -17.01 -0.97
N LEU A 52 -6.63 -17.73 -0.43
CA LEU A 52 -6.26 -17.69 0.99
C LEU A 52 -5.89 -16.27 1.44
N LEU A 53 -5.14 -15.52 0.64
CA LEU A 53 -4.79 -14.14 0.96
C LEU A 53 -6.02 -13.24 1.07
N LYS A 54 -6.98 -13.39 0.15
CA LYS A 54 -8.25 -12.64 0.22
C LYS A 54 -9.07 -13.00 1.45
N THR A 55 -9.06 -14.27 1.88
CA THR A 55 -9.80 -14.71 3.07
C THR A 55 -9.18 -14.14 4.34
N VAL A 56 -7.85 -14.16 4.44
CA VAL A 56 -7.11 -13.54 5.55
C VAL A 56 -7.33 -12.03 5.58
N GLN A 57 -7.29 -11.35 4.44
CA GLN A 57 -7.55 -9.91 4.36
C GLN A 57 -8.98 -9.55 4.77
N ALA A 58 -9.98 -10.31 4.32
CA ALA A 58 -11.38 -10.11 4.71
C ALA A 58 -11.58 -10.33 6.22
N TYR A 59 -10.90 -11.32 6.79
CA TYR A 59 -10.86 -11.54 8.23
C TYR A 59 -10.25 -10.33 8.96
N GLY A 60 -9.09 -9.83 8.53
CA GLY A 60 -8.47 -8.65 9.14
C GLY A 60 -9.34 -7.38 9.11
N MET A 61 -10.22 -7.23 8.11
CA MET A 61 -11.15 -6.09 8.03
C MET A 61 -12.45 -6.27 8.83
N THR A 62 -13.01 -7.49 8.82
CA THR A 62 -14.36 -7.76 9.36
C THR A 62 -14.35 -8.47 10.70
N GLN A 63 -13.20 -9.00 11.12
CA GLN A 63 -13.01 -9.93 12.23
C GLN A 63 -13.95 -11.15 12.20
N SER A 64 -14.59 -11.38 11.05
CA SER A 64 -15.57 -12.44 10.86
C SER A 64 -14.95 -13.58 10.07
N ARG A 65 -15.07 -14.80 10.60
CA ARG A 65 -14.53 -16.03 10.01
C ARG A 65 -15.35 -16.54 8.81
N THR A 66 -16.48 -15.92 8.50
CA THR A 66 -17.49 -16.42 7.54
C THR A 66 -17.50 -15.69 6.19
N SER A 67 -16.77 -14.59 6.03
CA SER A 67 -16.95 -13.64 4.91
C SER A 67 -16.31 -14.03 3.57
N ALA A 68 -15.71 -15.22 3.43
CA ALA A 68 -14.89 -15.56 2.25
C ALA A 68 -15.41 -16.74 1.42
N LEU A 69 -16.73 -16.96 1.36
CA LEU A 69 -17.34 -18.06 0.59
C LEU A 69 -17.29 -17.88 -0.93
N GLN A 70 -17.03 -16.68 -1.44
CA GLN A 70 -17.18 -16.41 -2.88
C GLN A 70 -16.00 -16.90 -3.74
N GLY A 71 -14.78 -16.97 -3.18
CA GLY A 71 -13.61 -17.56 -3.88
C GLY A 71 -13.54 -19.10 -3.78
N ILE A 72 -14.18 -19.67 -2.76
CA ILE A 72 -14.26 -21.11 -2.46
C ILE A 72 -15.08 -21.85 -3.52
N ALA A 73 -16.17 -21.23 -3.99
CA ALA A 73 -17.07 -21.80 -4.99
C ALA A 73 -16.41 -21.99 -6.36
N ASP A 74 -15.67 -20.99 -6.84
CA ASP A 74 -15.03 -21.02 -8.17
C ASP A 74 -13.91 -22.06 -8.27
N GLN A 75 -13.19 -22.29 -7.16
CA GLN A 75 -12.05 -23.19 -7.17
C GLN A 75 -12.38 -24.61 -6.71
N LYS A 76 -13.57 -24.84 -6.13
CA LYS A 76 -13.98 -26.08 -5.42
C LYS A 76 -12.98 -26.48 -4.33
N VAL A 77 -12.56 -25.50 -3.53
CA VAL A 77 -11.51 -25.66 -2.52
C VAL A 77 -12.11 -25.29 -1.18
N LEU A 78 -12.21 -26.25 -0.25
CA LEU A 78 -12.74 -26.01 1.10
C LEU A 78 -11.65 -25.32 1.93
N ILE A 79 -11.98 -24.16 2.47
CA ILE A 79 -11.08 -23.40 3.34
C ILE A 79 -11.49 -23.67 4.77
N ARG A 80 -10.52 -24.09 5.59
CA ARG A 80 -10.68 -24.39 7.02
C ARG A 80 -9.86 -23.40 7.82
N TRP A 81 -10.39 -23.01 8.97
CA TRP A 81 -9.68 -22.24 9.98
C TRP A 81 -9.18 -23.17 11.08
N GLU A 82 -7.91 -23.04 11.44
CA GLU A 82 -7.27 -23.80 12.49
C GLU A 82 -6.51 -22.84 13.40
N GLU A 83 -6.55 -23.05 14.72
CA GLU A 83 -5.90 -22.18 15.69
C GLU A 83 -4.86 -23.02 16.44
N GLN A 84 -3.59 -22.68 16.28
CA GLN A 84 -2.47 -23.39 16.92
C GLN A 84 -1.63 -22.37 17.69
N GLY A 85 -1.52 -22.54 19.01
CA GLY A 85 -0.63 -21.70 19.83
C GLY A 85 -1.05 -20.24 19.96
N GLY A 86 -2.32 -19.88 19.71
CA GLY A 86 -2.81 -18.50 19.73
C GLY A 86 -2.66 -17.75 18.40
N GLU A 87 -2.12 -18.40 17.36
CA GLU A 87 -2.11 -17.90 16.00
C GLU A 87 -3.19 -18.59 15.16
N GLY A 88 -3.92 -17.78 14.38
CA GLY A 88 -4.91 -18.27 13.43
C GLY A 88 -4.23 -18.70 12.12
N PHE A 89 -4.58 -19.88 11.62
CA PHE A 89 -4.18 -20.40 10.32
C PHE A 89 -5.39 -20.64 9.44
N VAL A 90 -5.23 -20.32 8.16
CA VAL A 90 -6.17 -20.68 7.10
C VAL A 90 -5.55 -21.80 6.30
N CYS A 91 -6.16 -22.97 6.33
CA CYS A 91 -5.66 -24.16 5.66
C CYS A 91 -6.66 -24.69 4.62
N THR A 92 -6.14 -25.40 3.62
CA THR A 92 -6.95 -26.00 2.59
C THR A 92 -6.32 -27.25 1.98
N ASP A 93 -7.16 -28.27 1.82
CA ASP A 93 -6.87 -29.50 1.10
C ASP A 93 -7.62 -29.54 -0.23
N TYR A 94 -6.91 -29.93 -1.30
CA TYR A 94 -7.54 -30.08 -2.61
C TYR A 94 -6.86 -31.11 -3.49
N TYR A 95 -7.65 -31.68 -4.40
CA TYR A 95 -7.18 -32.61 -5.41
C TYR A 95 -6.94 -31.91 -6.74
N GLN A 96 -5.70 -31.95 -7.21
CA GLN A 96 -5.35 -31.46 -8.53
C GLN A 96 -5.37 -32.62 -9.54
N ARG A 97 -6.10 -32.44 -10.63
CA ARG A 97 -6.09 -33.38 -11.75
C ARG A 97 -4.82 -33.18 -12.57
N ILE A 98 -4.14 -34.28 -12.90
CA ILE A 98 -3.04 -34.26 -13.86
C ILE A 98 -3.68 -34.09 -15.24
N PRO A 99 -3.31 -33.07 -16.03
CA PRO A 99 -3.84 -32.97 -17.37
C PRO A 99 -3.33 -34.17 -18.21
N PHE A 100 -3.97 -34.49 -19.33
CA PHE A 100 -3.59 -35.58 -20.28
C PHE A 100 -3.66 -37.05 -19.78
N LEU A 101 -3.52 -37.36 -18.48
CA LEU A 101 -3.48 -38.76 -17.98
C LEU A 101 -4.84 -39.41 -17.68
N GLY A 102 -5.94 -38.81 -18.13
CA GLY A 102 -7.29 -39.26 -17.77
C GLY A 102 -7.55 -39.04 -16.29
N SER A 103 -8.36 -38.03 -15.97
CA SER A 103 -8.67 -37.53 -14.63
C SER A 103 -9.24 -38.53 -13.61
N ARG A 104 -9.39 -39.81 -13.98
CA ARG A 104 -9.88 -40.90 -13.13
C ARG A 104 -8.81 -41.69 -12.40
N LEU A 105 -7.57 -41.75 -12.92
CA LEU A 105 -6.56 -42.68 -12.38
C LEU A 105 -5.54 -42.00 -11.46
N PHE A 106 -5.26 -40.71 -11.66
CA PHE A 106 -4.23 -40.01 -10.90
C PHE A 106 -4.66 -38.59 -10.53
N GLY A 107 -4.76 -38.33 -9.23
CA GLY A 107 -4.97 -37.01 -8.64
C GLY A 107 -3.87 -36.70 -7.64
N LEU A 108 -3.33 -35.48 -7.69
CA LEU A 108 -2.34 -35.01 -6.73
C LEU A 108 -3.05 -34.37 -5.55
N HIS A 109 -2.90 -34.97 -4.37
CA HIS A 109 -3.35 -34.34 -3.13
C HIS A 109 -2.40 -33.21 -2.75
N ARG A 110 -2.94 -32.01 -2.51
CA ARG A 110 -2.18 -30.83 -2.13
C ARG A 110 -2.78 -30.23 -0.85
N TYR A 111 -1.89 -29.82 0.03
CA TYR A 111 -2.21 -29.09 1.25
C TYR A 111 -1.51 -27.74 1.21
N GLN A 112 -2.24 -26.67 1.52
CA GLN A 112 -1.69 -25.32 1.65
C GLN A 112 -2.21 -24.66 2.92
N GLN A 113 -1.36 -23.88 3.55
CA GLN A 113 -1.69 -23.13 4.75
C GLN A 113 -1.14 -21.71 4.66
N MET A 114 -1.84 -20.76 5.27
CA MET A 114 -1.44 -19.36 5.39
C MET A 114 -1.73 -18.88 6.81
N ALA A 115 -0.73 -18.28 7.45
CA ALA A 115 -0.92 -17.67 8.76
C ALA A 115 -1.77 -16.41 8.63
N ALA A 116 -2.86 -16.35 9.39
CA ALA A 116 -3.69 -15.17 9.59
C ALA A 116 -3.21 -14.45 10.84
N VAL A 117 -2.04 -13.82 10.72
CA VAL A 117 -1.53 -12.95 11.77
C VAL A 117 -2.21 -11.60 11.60
N ASP A 118 -3.00 -11.22 12.60
CA ASP A 118 -3.42 -9.83 12.73
C ASP A 118 -2.15 -9.01 12.97
N TYR A 119 -1.70 -8.28 11.94
CA TYR A 119 -0.65 -7.30 12.10
C TYR A 119 -1.20 -6.14 12.93
N SER A 120 -1.33 -6.36 14.24
CA SER A 120 -1.19 -5.28 15.19
C SER A 120 0.26 -4.88 15.09
N GLY A 121 0.53 -3.78 14.38
CA GLY A 121 1.86 -3.22 14.36
C GLY A 121 2.22 -2.86 15.80
N LEU A 122 2.85 -3.79 16.53
CA LEU A 122 3.70 -3.44 17.65
C LEU A 122 4.76 -2.57 17.02
N SER A 123 4.56 -1.27 17.19
CA SER A 123 5.50 -0.28 16.73
C SER A 123 6.87 -0.70 17.28
N MET A 124 7.90 -0.79 16.44
CA MET A 124 9.27 -1.00 16.93
C MET A 124 9.79 0.19 17.76
N VAL A 125 8.92 1.15 18.10
CA VAL A 125 9.15 2.15 19.14
C VAL A 125 8.76 1.48 20.44
N SER A 126 9.75 1.24 21.29
CA SER A 126 9.55 0.96 22.71
C SER A 126 8.51 1.92 23.28
N ASP A 127 7.67 1.43 24.20
CA ASP A 127 6.77 2.25 25.02
C ASP A 127 7.59 3.15 25.97
N GLU A 128 8.41 4.04 25.39
CA GLU A 128 8.71 5.31 26.03
C GLU A 128 7.40 6.09 25.97
N GLU A 129 6.55 5.81 26.96
CA GLU A 129 5.33 6.52 27.29
C GLU A 129 5.62 8.04 27.30
N GLY A 130 5.50 8.68 26.14
CA GLY A 130 5.66 10.14 26.05
C GLY A 130 6.26 10.70 24.78
N ASP A 131 6.96 9.93 23.92
CA ASP A 131 7.63 10.50 22.74
C ASP A 131 6.91 10.23 21.40
N TYR A 132 5.67 10.70 21.32
CA TYR A 132 4.88 10.70 20.09
C TYR A 132 5.22 11.89 19.17
N PHE A 133 4.83 11.79 17.90
CA PHE A 133 4.99 12.88 16.94
C PHE A 133 3.98 14.00 17.18
N VAL A 134 4.46 15.23 17.15
CA VAL A 134 3.66 16.47 17.16
C VAL A 134 4.02 17.35 15.96
N TYR A 135 3.11 18.23 15.61
CA TYR A 135 3.25 19.16 14.50
C TYR A 135 3.51 20.58 15.01
N ILE A 136 4.53 21.23 14.47
CA ILE A 136 4.92 22.59 14.83
C ILE A 136 5.04 23.40 13.54
N ALA A 137 4.44 24.59 13.52
CA ALA A 137 4.69 25.56 12.45
C ALA A 137 6.07 26.21 12.66
N GLU A 138 6.79 26.54 11.60
CA GLU A 138 8.16 27.07 11.66
C GLU A 138 8.35 28.23 12.67
N ASN A 139 7.37 29.13 12.78
CA ASN A 139 7.32 30.23 13.76
C ASN A 139 6.17 30.08 14.79
N GLY A 140 5.71 28.84 15.03
CA GLY A 140 4.61 28.54 15.93
C GLY A 140 5.01 28.63 17.41
N ARG A 141 4.11 29.14 18.25
CA ARG A 141 4.29 29.21 19.72
C ARG A 141 3.63 28.05 20.48
N VAL A 142 3.03 27.10 19.77
CA VAL A 142 2.31 25.96 20.32
C VAL A 142 2.60 24.72 19.47
N TYR A 143 2.48 23.53 20.06
CA TYR A 143 2.47 22.29 19.30
C TYR A 143 1.04 21.80 19.05
N HIS A 144 0.87 21.04 17.99
CA HIS A 144 -0.40 20.46 17.58
C HIS A 144 -0.28 18.94 17.52
N MET A 145 -1.31 18.22 17.95
CA MET A 145 -1.36 16.75 17.77
C MET A 145 -1.97 16.35 16.43
N ASP A 146 -2.79 17.22 15.84
CA ASP A 146 -3.43 17.00 14.55
C ASP A 146 -2.81 17.90 13.47
N ARG A 147 -2.35 17.29 12.37
CA ARG A 147 -1.80 17.98 11.20
C ARG A 147 -2.84 18.82 10.47
N GLU A 148 -4.10 18.40 10.52
CA GLU A 148 -5.23 19.07 9.89
C GLU A 148 -5.88 20.12 10.82
N CYS A 149 -5.27 20.40 11.97
CA CYS A 149 -5.72 21.45 12.86
C CYS A 149 -5.89 22.76 12.07
N THR A 150 -7.07 23.38 12.20
CA THR A 150 -7.42 24.64 11.51
C THR A 150 -6.43 25.79 11.73
N TYR A 151 -5.63 25.76 12.81
CA TYR A 151 -4.55 26.72 13.05
C TYR A 151 -3.27 26.42 12.26
N LEU A 152 -2.99 25.15 11.93
CA LEU A 152 -1.90 24.79 11.03
C LEU A 152 -2.30 24.93 9.56
N ARG A 153 -3.49 24.44 9.22
CA ARG A 153 -4.05 24.45 7.86
C ARG A 153 -5.30 25.31 7.81
N PRO A 154 -5.15 26.64 7.73
CA PRO A 154 -6.29 27.52 7.55
C PRO A 154 -6.96 27.21 6.20
N ARG A 155 -8.30 27.21 6.18
CA ARG A 155 -9.06 27.15 4.94
C ARG A 155 -8.82 28.43 4.14
N ILE A 156 -8.12 28.29 3.02
CA ILE A 156 -7.89 29.36 2.05
C ILE A 156 -9.14 29.48 1.19
N ARG A 157 -9.60 30.72 1.01
CA ARG A 157 -10.72 31.08 0.13
C ARG A 157 -10.22 32.04 -0.94
N GLN A 158 -10.95 32.10 -2.04
CA GLN A 158 -10.69 33.01 -3.15
C GLN A 158 -11.95 33.86 -3.39
N ASP A 159 -11.76 35.16 -3.53
CA ASP A 159 -12.79 36.13 -3.91
C ASP A 159 -12.13 37.26 -4.73
N THR A 160 -12.92 38.15 -5.31
CA THR A 160 -12.38 39.36 -5.96
C THR A 160 -12.09 40.46 -4.93
N VAL A 161 -11.16 41.37 -5.24
CA VAL A 161 -10.86 42.54 -4.39
C VAL A 161 -12.11 43.36 -4.07
N PHE A 162 -13.03 43.51 -5.04
CA PHE A 162 -14.30 44.22 -4.84
C PHE A 162 -15.15 43.59 -3.73
N VAL A 163 -15.32 42.26 -3.77
CA VAL A 163 -16.08 41.51 -2.76
C VAL A 163 -15.36 41.57 -1.42
N LEU A 164 -14.04 41.40 -1.43
CA LEU A 164 -13.24 41.33 -0.21
C LEU A 164 -13.26 42.65 0.59
N LYS A 165 -13.30 43.82 -0.08
CA LYS A 165 -13.43 45.13 0.59
C LYS A 165 -14.69 45.25 1.45
N ARG A 166 -15.77 44.57 1.07
CA ARG A 166 -17.05 44.55 1.80
C ARG A 166 -17.11 43.44 2.85
N LYS A 167 -16.19 42.48 2.78
CA LYS A 167 -16.12 41.34 3.70
C LYS A 167 -15.39 41.74 4.98
N ARG A 168 -15.69 41.02 6.06
CA ARG A 168 -14.94 41.06 7.32
C ARG A 168 -14.41 39.67 7.63
N ASN A 169 -13.29 39.60 8.34
CA ASN A 169 -12.80 38.33 8.88
C ASN A 169 -13.68 37.85 10.03
N GLN A 170 -13.46 36.63 10.51
CA GLN A 170 -14.27 36.05 11.58
C GLN A 170 -14.19 36.87 12.90
N SER A 171 -13.15 37.68 13.06
CA SER A 171 -12.96 38.60 14.19
C SER A 171 -13.54 40.00 13.96
N GLY A 172 -14.23 40.25 12.83
CA GLY A 172 -14.84 41.53 12.49
C GLY A 172 -13.90 42.56 11.83
N GLY A 173 -12.62 42.23 11.62
CA GLY A 173 -11.63 43.09 10.97
C GLY A 173 -11.70 43.09 9.44
N ILE A 174 -11.07 44.07 8.81
CA ILE A 174 -10.90 44.14 7.34
C ILE A 174 -9.63 43.40 6.90
N TYR A 175 -9.56 43.04 5.61
CA TYR A 175 -8.39 42.41 5.02
C TYR A 175 -7.47 43.45 4.36
N TYR A 176 -6.21 43.50 4.81
CA TYR A 176 -5.17 44.36 4.25
C TYR A 176 -4.34 43.64 3.18
N PRO A 177 -3.72 44.36 2.24
CA PRO A 177 -2.79 43.75 1.29
C PRO A 177 -1.60 43.12 2.02
N CYS A 178 -1.16 41.96 1.54
CA CYS A 178 0.08 41.34 2.01
C CYS A 178 1.30 42.11 1.50
N GLU A 179 2.19 42.50 2.42
CA GLU A 179 3.42 43.24 2.11
C GLU A 179 4.36 42.52 1.14
N SER A 180 4.37 41.17 1.14
CA SER A 180 5.32 40.41 0.33
C SER A 180 4.82 40.21 -1.11
N CYS A 181 3.55 39.87 -1.30
CA CYS A 181 3.01 39.54 -2.62
C CYS A 181 2.16 40.64 -3.25
N CYS A 182 1.67 41.62 -2.50
CA CYS A 182 0.80 42.70 -2.99
C CYS A 182 1.55 44.05 -3.05
N ARG A 183 2.86 44.04 -3.31
CA ARG A 183 3.77 45.21 -3.30
C ARG A 183 3.09 46.46 -3.88
N SER A 184 2.72 47.40 -3.00
CA SER A 184 2.29 48.80 -3.21
C SER A 184 1.41 49.19 -4.41
N GLU A 185 0.85 48.24 -5.16
CA GLU A 185 -0.05 48.51 -6.28
C GLU A 185 -1.50 48.35 -5.82
N THR A 186 -2.32 49.34 -6.14
CA THR A 186 -3.76 49.26 -5.95
C THR A 186 -4.30 48.14 -6.83
N GLN A 187 -4.73 47.05 -6.21
CA GLN A 187 -5.16 45.87 -6.95
C GLN A 187 -6.48 46.14 -7.69
N PRO A 188 -6.60 45.73 -8.98
CA PRO A 188 -7.82 45.90 -9.74
C PRO A 188 -9.02 45.26 -9.04
N ALA A 189 -10.18 45.90 -9.11
CA ALA A 189 -11.39 45.45 -8.39
C ALA A 189 -11.83 44.01 -8.77
N GLY A 190 -11.60 43.60 -10.02
CA GLY A 190 -11.94 42.27 -10.53
C GLY A 190 -10.89 41.19 -10.27
N MET A 191 -9.73 41.53 -9.70
CA MET A 191 -8.65 40.56 -9.49
C MET A 191 -9.01 39.56 -8.39
N HIS A 192 -8.77 38.28 -8.64
CA HIS A 192 -8.92 37.24 -7.63
C HIS A 192 -7.76 37.28 -6.63
N VAL A 193 -8.13 37.20 -5.35
CA VAL A 193 -7.19 37.20 -4.23
C VAL A 193 -7.53 36.08 -3.26
N TYR A 194 -6.50 35.57 -2.60
CA TYR A 194 -6.56 34.50 -1.62
C TYR A 194 -6.51 35.06 -0.21
N TYR A 195 -7.35 34.54 0.68
CA TYR A 195 -7.36 34.96 2.08
C TYR A 195 -7.78 33.79 2.99
N ALA A 196 -7.40 33.86 4.25
CA ALA A 196 -7.83 32.93 5.29
C ALA A 196 -8.97 33.55 6.11
N SER A 197 -9.94 32.75 6.57
CA SER A 197 -11.13 33.27 7.27
C SER A 197 -10.82 33.99 8.59
N TYR A 198 -9.74 33.58 9.27
CA TYR A 198 -9.21 34.22 10.49
C TYR A 198 -7.98 35.09 10.20
N GLY A 199 -7.63 35.29 8.93
CA GLY A 199 -6.51 36.15 8.55
C GLY A 199 -6.90 37.63 8.57
N GLU A 200 -5.88 38.48 8.62
CA GLU A 200 -6.04 39.94 8.49
C GLU A 200 -5.57 40.45 7.12
N ARG A 201 -5.00 39.56 6.29
CA ARG A 201 -4.39 39.93 5.03
C ARG A 201 -4.84 39.05 3.88
N TYR A 202 -4.81 39.62 2.68
CA TYR A 202 -5.06 38.93 1.43
C TYR A 202 -3.81 38.89 0.56
N HIS A 203 -3.78 37.89 -0.32
CA HIS A 203 -2.61 37.51 -1.10
C HIS A 203 -3.00 37.34 -2.57
N ILE A 204 -2.07 37.66 -3.47
CA ILE A 204 -2.28 37.51 -4.92
C ILE A 204 -1.91 36.09 -5.40
N ARG A 205 -0.96 35.45 -4.72
CA ARG A 205 -0.47 34.10 -5.04
C ARG A 205 -0.90 33.13 -3.95
N GLU A 206 -1.36 31.95 -4.34
CA GLU A 206 -1.76 30.91 -3.39
C GLU A 206 -0.53 30.35 -2.62
N GLU A 207 0.63 30.36 -3.27
CA GLU A 207 1.91 29.88 -2.73
C GLU A 207 2.65 30.94 -1.92
N CYS A 208 2.00 32.06 -1.56
CA CYS A 208 2.66 33.06 -0.74
C CYS A 208 3.12 32.44 0.59
N PRO A 209 4.40 32.55 0.98
CA PRO A 209 4.92 31.95 2.21
C PRO A 209 4.30 32.58 3.48
N LYS A 210 3.72 33.79 3.35
CA LYS A 210 2.92 34.41 4.42
C LYS A 210 1.48 33.87 4.50
N LEU A 211 1.00 33.14 3.49
CA LEU A 211 -0.33 32.52 3.43
C LEU A 211 -0.28 31.04 3.86
N LYS A 212 0.66 30.27 3.30
CA LYS A 212 0.87 28.86 3.65
C LYS A 212 1.88 28.77 4.80
N ARG A 213 1.54 28.06 5.88
CA ARG A 213 2.46 27.78 6.99
C ARG A 213 3.29 26.53 6.68
N THR A 214 4.61 26.62 6.78
CA THR A 214 5.48 25.44 6.77
C THR A 214 5.29 24.68 8.08
N VAL A 215 4.86 23.43 8.00
CA VAL A 215 4.62 22.55 9.15
C VAL A 215 5.66 21.44 9.16
N ARG A 216 6.35 21.27 10.28
CA ARG A 216 7.27 20.14 10.51
C ARG A 216 6.69 19.18 11.54
N SER A 217 6.88 17.89 11.32
CA SER A 217 6.64 16.84 12.31
C SER A 217 7.91 16.65 13.14
N VAL A 218 7.79 16.76 14.45
CA VAL A 218 8.89 16.50 15.39
C VAL A 218 8.42 15.58 16.49
N ARG A 219 9.34 14.88 17.12
CA ARG A 219 9.09 14.15 18.37
C ARG A 219 8.73 15.14 19.50
N ARG A 220 7.80 14.76 20.39
CA ARG A 220 7.33 15.61 21.49
C ARG A 220 8.48 16.04 22.41
N SER A 221 9.46 15.17 22.63
CA SER A 221 10.71 15.46 23.34
C SER A 221 11.48 16.64 22.71
N LYS A 222 11.49 16.73 21.38
CA LYS A 222 12.16 17.79 20.61
C LYS A 222 11.33 19.05 20.43
N ALA A 223 10.04 19.04 20.82
CA ALA A 223 9.17 20.21 20.78
C ALA A 223 9.46 21.22 21.91
N GLY A 224 10.30 20.84 22.88
CA GLY A 224 10.65 21.69 24.02
C GLY A 224 9.46 21.99 24.93
N SER A 225 9.43 23.20 25.49
CA SER A 225 8.40 23.68 26.43
C SER A 225 7.22 24.39 25.74
N LEU A 226 6.99 24.14 24.44
CA LEU A 226 5.84 24.72 23.75
C LEU A 226 4.55 24.20 24.39
N PRO A 227 3.57 25.06 24.69
CA PRO A 227 2.28 24.61 25.21
C PRO A 227 1.45 23.90 24.13
N PRO A 228 0.53 23.01 24.53
CA PRO A 228 -0.42 22.39 23.61
C PRO A 228 -1.34 23.42 22.97
N CYS A 229 -1.72 23.16 21.72
CA CYS A 229 -2.77 23.92 21.05
C CYS A 229 -4.11 23.77 21.81
N SER A 230 -4.82 24.87 22.02
CA SER A 230 -6.14 24.88 22.67
C SER A 230 -7.22 24.03 21.98
N LYS A 231 -7.11 23.81 20.66
CA LYS A 231 -8.07 23.01 19.88
C LYS A 231 -7.72 21.54 19.76
N CYS A 232 -6.46 21.20 19.52
CA CYS A 232 -6.04 19.82 19.23
C CYS A 232 -5.00 19.26 20.20
N GLY A 233 -4.62 20.02 21.22
CA GLY A 233 -3.63 19.60 22.22
C GLY A 233 -4.21 18.86 23.41
N ASN A 234 -5.54 18.89 23.59
CA ASN A 234 -6.22 18.12 24.63
C ASN A 234 -6.63 16.75 24.06
N ARG A 235 -5.71 15.78 24.08
CA ARG A 235 -6.15 14.38 24.16
C ARG A 235 -6.66 14.19 25.58
N LYS A 236 -7.99 14.21 25.77
CA LYS A 236 -8.56 13.54 26.93
C LYS A 236 -8.32 12.06 26.68
N GLU A 237 -7.50 11.43 27.50
CA GLU A 237 -7.44 9.97 27.60
C GLU A 237 -8.86 9.50 27.93
N THR A 238 -9.59 9.05 26.92
CA THR A 238 -10.77 8.21 27.13
C THR A 238 -10.25 6.83 27.49
N THR A 239 -9.93 6.64 28.76
CA THR A 239 -9.93 5.33 29.40
C THR A 239 -11.39 4.94 29.62
N GLU A 240 -11.92 4.12 28.70
CA GLU A 240 -13.05 3.22 28.94
C GLU A 240 -12.57 1.78 28.72
#